data_AF-A0A2S1FUR2-F1
#
_entry.id   AF-A0A2S1FUR2-F1
#
_cell.length_a   1.000
_cell.length_b   1.000
_cell.length_c   1.000
_cell.angle_alpha   90.00
_cell.angle_beta   90.00
_cell.angle_gamma   90.00
#
_symmetry.space_group_name_H-M   'P 1'
#
loop_
_entity.id
_entity.type
_entity.pdbx_description
1 polymer ?
#
loop_
_entity_poly.entity_id
_entity_poly.type
_entity_poly.pdbx_seq_one_letter_code
_entity_poly.pdbx_strand_id
1 'polypeptide(L)' 'MQDPSLRTYRIAFLGSNASGNLPMFTRVQATTGKRAIKAFIERCEPVKGWFLGAPEDITDQVQKEEEEAGSKPQV' A
#
# COMPACT_ATOMS: atom_id res chain seq x y z
N MET A 1 4.00 -1.90 19.77
CA MET A 1 4.56 -2.92 18.87
C MET A 1 3.57 -3.12 17.74
N GLN A 2 3.97 -2.92 16.49
CA GLN A 2 3.19 -3.37 15.34
C GLN A 2 3.05 -4.90 15.42
N ASP A 3 1.88 -5.43 15.07
CA ASP A 3 1.70 -6.87 14.95
C ASP A 3 2.73 -7.39 13.92
N PRO A 4 3.62 -8.35 14.28
CA PRO A 4 4.66 -8.85 13.38
C PRO A 4 4.09 -9.55 12.13
N SER A 5 2.79 -9.83 12.09
CA SER A 5 2.09 -10.32 10.91
C SER A 5 1.63 -9.21 9.95
N LEU A 6 1.61 -7.94 10.39
CA LEU A 6 1.20 -6.82 9.56
C LEU A 6 2.31 -6.49 8.56
N ARG A 7 2.00 -6.63 7.28
CA ARG A 7 2.89 -6.31 6.15
C ARG A 7 2.38 -5.07 5.43
N THR A 8 3.29 -4.35 4.77
CA THR A 8 2.94 -3.24 3.89
C THR A 8 2.93 -3.72 2.45
N TYR A 9 1.77 -3.62 1.81
CA TYR A 9 1.59 -3.99 0.41
C TYR A 9 1.44 -2.75 -0.46
N ARG A 10 2.05 -2.80 -1.65
CA ARG A 10 1.79 -1.88 -2.75
C ARG A 10 0.74 -2.47 -3.68
N ILE A 11 -0.34 -1.73 -3.88
CA ILE A 11 -1.39 -2.05 -4.84
C ILE A 11 -1.19 -1.20 -6.09
N ALA A 12 -1.10 -1.84 -7.25
CA ALA A 12 -1.15 -1.18 -8.55
C ALA A 12 -2.59 -1.20 -9.08
N PHE A 13 -3.22 -0.05 -9.20
CA PHE A 13 -4.61 0.09 -9.64
C PHE A 13 -4.76 1.25 -10.61
N LEU A 14 -5.39 1.01 -11.76
CA LEU A 14 -5.73 2.04 -12.72
C LEU A 14 -7.23 2.27 -12.71
N GLY A 15 -7.67 3.41 -12.18
CA GLY A 15 -9.09 3.73 -12.10
C GLY A 15 -9.41 4.93 -11.23
N SER A 16 -10.67 4.99 -10.79
CA SER A 16 -11.20 6.13 -10.04
C SER A 16 -12.27 5.71 -9.03
N ASN A 17 -12.50 6.56 -8.05
CA ASN A 17 -13.65 6.51 -7.15
C ASN A 17 -14.60 7.70 -7.41
N ALA A 18 -15.56 7.92 -6.50
CA ALA A 18 -16.52 9.04 -6.60
C ALA A 18 -15.84 10.43 -6.56
N SER A 19 -14.64 10.54 -5.99
CA SER A 19 -13.87 11.78 -5.88
C SER A 19 -12.92 12.03 -7.06
N GLY A 20 -12.77 11.07 -7.98
CA GLY A 20 -11.89 11.17 -9.14
C GLY A 20 -10.84 10.08 -9.21
N ASN A 21 -9.76 10.34 -9.96
CA ASN A 21 -8.73 9.34 -10.24
C ASN A 21 -7.99 8.93 -8.96
N LEU A 22 -7.82 7.62 -8.79
CA LEU A 22 -7.03 7.07 -7.70
C LEU A 22 -5.54 7.07 -8.07
N PRO A 23 -4.63 7.20 -7.09
CA PRO A 23 -3.20 7.02 -7.32
C PRO A 23 -2.92 5.62 -7.91
N MET A 24 -2.08 5.58 -8.94
CA MET A 24 -1.71 4.31 -9.60
C MET A 24 -1.10 3.30 -8.62
N PHE A 25 -0.31 3.78 -7.65
CA PHE A 25 0.25 2.97 -6.58
C PHE A 25 -0.27 3.43 -5.22
N THR A 26 -0.88 2.52 -4.46
CA THR A 26 -1.38 2.79 -3.10
C THR A 26 -0.75 1.82 -2.12
N ARG A 27 -0.16 2.33 -1.04
CA ARG A 27 0.33 1.52 0.09
C ARG A 27 -0.81 1.22 1.05
N VAL A 28 -0.97 -0.04 1.44
CA VAL A 28 -1.94 -0.51 2.44
C VAL A 28 -1.27 -1.51 3.38
N GLN A 29 -1.74 -1.59 4.62
CA GLN A 29 -1.28 -2.59 5.57
C GLN A 29 -2.28 -3.75 5.66
N ALA A 30 -1.77 -4.97 5.60
CA ALA A 30 -2.58 -6.18 5.73
C ALA A 30 -1.71 -7.37 6.14
N THR A 31 -2.34 -8.44 6.61
CA THR A 31 -1.62 -9.68 6.96
C THR A 31 -1.37 -10.61 5.77
N THR A 32 -2.05 -10.38 4.64
CA THR A 32 -1.85 -11.12 3.38
C THR A 32 -2.18 -10.22 2.19
N GLY A 33 -1.68 -10.57 0.99
CA GLY A 33 -2.03 -9.86 -0.24
C GLY A 33 -3.54 -9.83 -0.53
N LYS A 34 -4.27 -10.92 -0.30
CA LYS A 34 -5.74 -10.93 -0.47
C LYS A 34 -6.43 -9.93 0.47
N ARG A 35 -5.95 -9.81 1.70
CA ARG A 35 -6.45 -8.82 2.66
C ARG A 35 -6.03 -7.40 2.28
N ALA A 36 -4.88 -7.21 1.62
CA ALA A 36 -4.47 -5.91 1.08
C ALA A 36 -5.44 -5.41 0.00
N ILE A 37 -5.90 -6.29 -0.90
CA ILE A 37 -6.94 -5.93 -1.89
C ILE A 37 -8.22 -5.48 -1.18
N LYS A 38 -8.68 -6.24 -0.17
CA LYS A 38 -9.88 -5.88 0.60
C LYS A 38 -9.71 -4.51 1.29
N ALA A 39 -8.58 -4.29 1.96
CA ALA A 39 -8.28 -3.03 2.61
C ALA A 39 -8.22 -1.85 1.63
N PHE A 40 -7.68 -2.07 0.42
CA PHE A 40 -7.70 -1.06 -0.63
C PHE A 40 -9.12 -0.72 -1.08
N ILE A 41 -9.97 -1.73 -1.33
CA ILE A 41 -11.36 -1.51 -1.76
C ILE A 41 -12.16 -0.75 -0.68
N GLU A 42 -12.01 -1.15 0.58
CA GLU A 42 -12.70 -0.51 1.71
C GLU A 42 -12.25 0.92 1.95
N ARG A 43 -10.97 1.23 1.72
CA ARG A 43 -10.40 2.57 1.93
C ARG A 43 -10.63 3.51 0.76
N CYS A 44 -10.43 3.01 -0.46
CA CYS A 44 -10.39 3.83 -1.67
C CYS A 44 -11.72 3.84 -2.43
N GLU A 45 -12.61 2.89 -2.15
CA GLU A 45 -13.93 2.76 -2.74
C GLU A 45 -13.92 2.90 -4.28
N PRO A 46 -13.09 2.12 -5.00
CA PRO A 46 -12.98 2.23 -6.44
C PRO A 46 -14.33 1.90 -7.11
N VAL A 47 -14.77 2.77 -8.01
CA VAL A 47 -16.02 2.61 -8.76
C VAL A 47 -15.75 2.00 -10.15
N LYS A 48 -14.62 2.35 -10.76
CA LYS A 48 -14.18 1.83 -12.06
C LYS A 48 -12.67 1.64 -12.08
N GLY A 49 -12.21 0.60 -12.77
CA GLY A 49 -10.79 0.37 -12.99
C GLY A 49 -10.37 -1.09 -12.90
N TRP A 50 -9.06 -1.30 -12.92
CA TRP A 50 -8.42 -2.62 -12.98
C TRP A 50 -7.22 -2.67 -12.03
N PHE A 51 -7.09 -3.78 -11.33
CA PHE A 51 -5.81 -4.13 -10.69
C PHE A 51 -4.81 -4.52 -11.78
N LEU A 52 -3.59 -3.97 -11.69
CA LEU A 52 -2.53 -4.19 -12.67
C LEU A 52 -1.58 -5.32 -12.24
N GLY A 53 -2.08 -6.28 -11.47
CA GLY A 53 -1.30 -7.40 -10.95
C GLY A 53 -1.69 -7.78 -9.53
N ALA A 54 -0.90 -8.66 -8.93
CA ALA A 54 -1.02 -9.01 -7.53
C ALA A 54 -0.46 -7.90 -6.62
N PRO A 55 -0.95 -7.78 -5.37
CA PRO A 55 -0.31 -6.94 -4.36
C PRO A 55 1.15 -7.35 -4.15
N GLU A 56 2.03 -6.36 -4.13
CA GLU A 56 3.46 -6.56 -3.90
C GLU A 56 3.78 -6.27 -2.44
N ASP A 57 4.43 -7.20 -1.74
CA ASP A 57 4.91 -6.98 -0.37
C ASP A 57 6.17 -6.11 -0.43
N ILE A 58 6.08 -4.92 0.14
CA ILE A 58 7.16 -3.94 0.18
C ILE A 58 7.61 -3.64 1.63
N THR A 59 7.27 -4.52 2.58
CA THR A 59 7.55 -4.30 4.01
C THR A 59 9.03 -3.98 4.25
N ASP A 60 9.93 -4.80 3.67
CA ASP A 60 11.37 -4.64 3.85
C ASP A 60 11.89 -3.36 3.18
N GLN A 61 11.31 -2.95 2.04
CA GLN A 61 11.66 -1.68 1.39
C GLN A 61 11.27 -0.48 2.24
N VAL A 62 10.07 -0.50 2.83
CA VAL A 62 9.59 0.58 3.70
C VAL A 62 10.39 0.68 4.99
N GLN A 63 10.73 -0.46 5.61
CA GLN A 63 11.58 -0.47 6.80
C GLN A 63 12.96 0.12 6.50
N LYS A 64 13.56 -0.25 5.36
CA LYS A 64 14.84 0.32 4.93
C LYS A 64 14.74 1.82 4.65
N GLU A 65 13.67 2.28 4.00
CA GLU A 65 13.40 3.71 3.80
C GLU A 65 13.33 4.47 5.14
N GLU A 66 12.65 3.91 6.15
CA GLU A 66 12.54 4.50 7.50
C GLU A 66 13.87 4.50 8.25
N GLU A 67 14.66 3.42 8.17
CA GLU A 67 15.99 3.35 8.76
C GLU A 67 16.97 4.35 8.12
N GLU A 68 16.95 4.48 6.79
CA GLU A 68 17.79 5.45 6.07
C GLU A 68 17.35 6.90 6.32
N ALA A 69 16.04 7.16 6.44
CA ALA A 69 15.51 8.47 6.77
C ALA A 69 15.79 8.86 8.24
N GLY A 70 15.77 7.89 9.16
CA GLY A 70 16.10 8.07 10.57
C GLY A 70 17.62 8.14 10.84
N SER A 71 18.45 7.57 9.96
CA SER A 71 19.92 7.56 10.11
C SER A 71 20.62 8.82 9.62
N LYS A 72 19.91 9.78 9.02
CA LYS A 72 20.49 11.10 8.73
C LYS A 72 20.27 12.02 9.93
N PRO A 73 21.31 12.45 10.66
CA PRO A 73 21.18 13.63 11.49
C PRO A 73 20.76 14.76 10.54
N GLN A 74 19.66 15.43 10.86
CA GLN A 74 19.39 16.73 10.26
C GLN A 74 20.55 17.64 10.70
N VAL A 75 21.46 17.94 9.78
CA VAL A 75 22.48 18.98 9.92
C VAL A 75 21.87 20.31 9.54
#